data_AF-A0A414L6V0-F1
#
_entry.id   AF-A0A414L6V0-F1
#
_cell.length_a   1.000
_cell.length_b   1.000
_cell.length_c   1.000
_cell.angle_alpha   90.00
_cell.angle_beta   90.00
_cell.angle_gamma   90.00
#
_symmetry.space_group_name_H-M   'P 1'
#
loop_
_entity.id
_entity.type
_entity.pdbx_description
1 polymer ?
#
loop_
_entity_poly.entity_id
_entity_poly.type
_entity_poly.pdbx_seq_one_letter_code
_entity_poly.pdbx_strand_id
1 'polypeptide(L)'
;MKRILLFHVLLTGVVLFVLWYAMFPNFLWSLEGNSFFTTASDFTNFQLSMPADWAKYVGAFLLQFFRYHEGGALLQMLFALIILIASDCIIWLIGRNEHLLWLSFFSLVWFVGGQFQDEDLERSVWWCSGFILVALLVYAFSYVRKRRTKVEVKHWLASPFLNYLFPCLAVGISVFLLIGREEHQEVEKICRLDHWIEDKEWEKVLQSIRPEDAKQSLLQQHWALLALSQIGELSERMFAYGPTGTDSFFYSMEDGLFREYFNTSFYECLGSDNGVVHSAFQAATQTRYGMSFRALRTLIKANIRLGNTEVAEKYLVLLQHSTCHARWGEAQRKKIADQSRLEKHVSNKSIGRLLQGSRSFVVEMAAVVDHYPEDRKALEYLLCGLLLQKDLDKFAYVLHEYAFRFMNRLPRHYEEALLVVGMKHPEVLEVFSVDKTKIEQFERFYSMLQKRDEYKWMLESQFGDSFWFYYYCT
;
A
#
# COMPACT_ATOMS: atom_id res chain seq x y z
N MET A 1 -37.85 17.63 -18.94
CA MET A 1 -37.06 17.74 -17.69
C MET A 1 -36.80 16.37 -17.06
N LYS A 2 -37.84 15.63 -16.59
CA LYS A 2 -37.66 14.34 -15.89
C LYS A 2 -36.82 13.30 -16.65
N ARG A 3 -37.02 13.15 -17.97
CA ARG A 3 -36.25 12.20 -18.81
C ARG A 3 -34.77 12.59 -18.93
N ILE A 4 -34.47 13.88 -19.04
CA ILE A 4 -33.10 14.40 -19.18
C ILE A 4 -32.33 14.21 -17.87
N LEU A 5 -32.94 14.60 -16.74
CA LEU A 5 -32.34 14.41 -15.41
C LEU A 5 -32.10 12.93 -15.10
N LEU A 6 -33.07 12.07 -15.41
CA LEU A 6 -32.93 10.63 -15.23
C LEU A 6 -31.76 10.08 -16.06
N PHE A 7 -31.63 10.53 -17.32
CA PHE A 7 -30.51 10.15 -18.17
C PHE A 7 -29.16 10.63 -17.59
N HIS A 8 -29.06 11.87 -17.14
CA HIS A 8 -27.83 12.42 -16.53
C HIS A 8 -27.38 11.64 -15.30
N VAL A 9 -28.32 11.33 -14.40
CA VAL A 9 -28.07 10.57 -13.17
C VAL A 9 -27.68 9.12 -13.49
N LEU A 10 -28.40 8.44 -14.38
CA LEU A 10 -28.10 7.05 -14.72
C LEU A 10 -26.77 6.91 -15.45
N LEU A 11 -26.49 7.78 -16.44
CA LEU A 11 -25.23 7.77 -17.17
C LEU A 11 -24.05 7.99 -16.23
N THR A 12 -24.09 9.06 -15.44
CA THR A 12 -22.98 9.44 -14.56
C THR A 12 -22.83 8.44 -13.42
N GLY A 13 -23.93 8.07 -12.77
CA GLY A 13 -23.93 7.18 -11.61
C GLY A 13 -23.39 5.80 -11.95
N VAL A 14 -23.88 5.17 -13.02
CA VAL A 14 -23.42 3.83 -13.41
C VAL A 14 -21.95 3.87 -13.83
N VAL A 15 -21.55 4.83 -14.66
CA VAL A 15 -20.17 4.89 -15.18
C VAL A 15 -19.16 5.16 -14.05
N LEU A 16 -19.43 6.14 -13.18
CA LEU A 16 -18.50 6.45 -12.09
C LEU A 16 -18.45 5.36 -11.04
N PHE A 17 -19.57 4.70 -10.73
CA PHE A 17 -19.55 3.55 -9.82
C PHE A 17 -18.67 2.43 -10.37
N VAL A 18 -18.90 2.01 -11.62
CA VAL A 18 -18.10 0.95 -12.27
C VAL A 18 -16.63 1.35 -12.38
N LEU A 19 -16.35 2.62 -12.66
CA LEU A 19 -14.99 3.14 -12.74
C LEU A 19 -14.24 2.95 -11.41
N TRP A 20 -14.80 3.47 -10.32
CA TRP A 20 -14.17 3.35 -8.99
C TRP A 20 -14.10 1.91 -8.51
N TYR A 21 -15.14 1.12 -8.76
CA TYR A 21 -15.23 -0.28 -8.38
C TYR A 21 -14.24 -1.17 -9.16
N ALA A 22 -14.12 -1.01 -10.47
CA ALA A 22 -13.30 -1.90 -11.27
C ALA A 22 -11.83 -1.45 -11.37
N MET A 23 -11.59 -0.13 -11.42
CA MET A 23 -10.26 0.39 -11.77
C MET A 23 -9.44 0.81 -10.55
N PHE A 24 -10.07 1.22 -9.43
CA PHE A 24 -9.36 1.74 -8.25
C PHE A 24 -9.74 1.07 -6.91
N PRO A 25 -9.93 -0.27 -6.86
CA PRO A 25 -10.34 -0.94 -5.63
C PRO A 25 -9.32 -0.81 -4.49
N ASN A 26 -8.02 -0.93 -4.78
CA ASN A 26 -6.99 -0.99 -3.75
C ASN A 26 -6.66 0.40 -3.22
N PHE A 27 -6.76 1.43 -4.05
CA PHE A 27 -6.69 2.81 -3.61
C PHE A 27 -7.80 3.14 -2.61
N LEU A 28 -9.05 2.77 -2.89
CA LEU A 28 -10.16 2.98 -1.96
C LEU A 28 -9.93 2.27 -0.61
N TRP A 29 -9.42 1.04 -0.64
CA TRP A 29 -9.04 0.31 0.57
C TRP A 29 -7.93 1.04 1.37
N SER A 30 -6.93 1.59 0.69
CA SER A 30 -5.84 2.35 1.29
C SER A 30 -6.35 3.63 1.98
N LEU A 31 -7.32 4.32 1.37
CA LEU A 31 -7.94 5.51 1.98
C LEU A 31 -8.61 5.19 3.34
N GLU A 32 -9.33 4.08 3.46
CA GLU A 32 -9.84 3.66 4.78
C GLU A 32 -8.68 3.39 5.74
N GLY A 33 -7.70 2.61 5.30
CA GLY A 33 -6.57 2.19 6.14
C GLY A 33 -5.81 3.37 6.74
N ASN A 34 -5.64 4.43 5.98
CA ASN A 34 -4.89 5.63 6.35
C ASN A 34 -5.73 6.68 7.10
N SER A 35 -7.06 6.53 7.09
CA SER A 35 -7.99 7.37 7.84
C SER A 35 -8.22 6.88 9.27
N PHE A 36 -8.82 7.72 10.11
CA PHE A 36 -9.28 7.32 11.44
C PHE A 36 -10.53 8.08 11.84
N PHE A 37 -11.49 7.36 12.44
CA PHE A 37 -12.68 7.96 13.00
C PHE A 37 -13.12 7.23 14.28
N THR A 38 -13.50 8.01 15.28
CA THR A 38 -14.09 7.52 16.52
C THR A 38 -15.11 8.53 17.05
N THR A 39 -16.19 8.03 17.66
CA THR A 39 -17.18 8.85 18.38
C THR A 39 -16.78 9.16 19.83
N ALA A 40 -15.56 8.80 20.23
CA ALA A 40 -15.03 9.17 21.54
C ALA A 40 -15.06 10.70 21.72
N SER A 41 -15.55 11.16 22.87
CA SER A 41 -15.79 12.58 23.15
C SER A 41 -14.54 13.44 22.94
N ASP A 42 -13.38 12.93 23.29
CA ASP A 42 -12.13 13.68 23.19
C ASP A 42 -11.79 13.98 21.72
N PHE A 43 -11.97 12.99 20.85
CA PHE A 43 -11.77 13.15 19.42
C PHE A 43 -12.81 14.08 18.80
N THR A 44 -14.10 13.84 19.07
CA THR A 44 -15.19 14.67 18.51
C THR A 44 -15.08 16.11 18.98
N ASN A 45 -14.82 16.36 20.27
CA ASN A 45 -14.69 17.72 20.79
C ASN A 45 -13.46 18.43 20.22
N PHE A 46 -12.33 17.73 20.07
CA PHE A 46 -11.14 18.30 19.47
C PHE A 46 -11.41 18.73 18.01
N GLN A 47 -11.98 17.85 17.19
CA GLN A 47 -12.26 18.14 15.79
C GLN A 47 -13.29 19.26 15.60
N LEU A 48 -14.32 19.32 16.46
CA LEU A 48 -15.37 20.36 16.37
C LEU A 48 -14.99 21.68 17.05
N SER A 49 -13.89 21.74 17.79
CA SER A 49 -13.41 22.98 18.41
C SER A 49 -12.88 24.00 17.39
N MET A 50 -12.47 23.52 16.20
CA MET A 50 -11.89 24.32 15.14
C MET A 50 -12.97 24.64 14.08
N PRO A 51 -13.26 25.93 13.78
CA PRO A 51 -14.42 26.32 12.98
C PRO A 51 -14.42 25.84 11.52
N ALA A 52 -13.28 25.41 10.98
CA ALA A 52 -13.16 24.88 9.61
C ALA A 52 -13.11 23.35 9.54
N ASP A 53 -13.09 22.64 10.68
CA ASP A 53 -12.73 21.21 10.73
C ASP A 53 -13.95 20.27 10.73
N TRP A 54 -15.17 20.81 10.70
CA TRP A 54 -16.39 20.00 10.58
C TRP A 54 -16.38 19.13 9.31
N ALA A 55 -15.84 19.64 8.19
CA ALA A 55 -15.77 18.91 6.93
C ALA A 55 -14.80 17.72 7.03
N LYS A 56 -13.71 17.88 7.79
CA LYS A 56 -12.73 16.83 8.08
C LYS A 56 -13.35 15.74 8.96
N TYR A 57 -14.10 16.13 9.98
CA TYR A 57 -14.84 15.19 10.83
C TYR A 57 -15.85 14.35 10.02
N VAL A 58 -16.60 14.99 9.12
CA VAL A 58 -17.52 14.29 8.21
C VAL A 58 -16.76 13.41 7.22
N GLY A 59 -15.65 13.89 6.64
CA GLY A 59 -14.80 13.11 5.75
C GLY A 59 -14.26 11.84 6.42
N ALA A 60 -13.70 11.97 7.63
CA ALA A 60 -13.25 10.86 8.46
C ALA A 60 -14.39 9.87 8.76
N PHE A 61 -15.59 10.37 9.09
CA PHE A 61 -16.76 9.52 9.27
C PHE A 61 -17.13 8.76 7.99
N LEU A 62 -17.00 9.35 6.80
CA LEU A 62 -17.34 8.69 5.54
C LEU A 62 -16.26 7.69 5.09
N LEU A 63 -14.98 7.96 5.38
CA LEU A 63 -13.86 7.09 5.01
C LEU A 63 -13.93 5.70 5.64
N GLN A 64 -14.53 5.54 6.82
CA GLN A 64 -14.67 4.20 7.43
C GLN A 64 -15.49 3.22 6.57
N PHE A 65 -16.35 3.72 5.67
CA PHE A 65 -17.15 2.88 4.77
C PHE A 65 -16.34 2.36 3.57
N PHE A 66 -15.18 2.97 3.28
CA PHE A 66 -14.26 2.52 2.23
C PHE A 66 -13.59 1.18 2.58
N ARG A 67 -13.74 0.74 3.84
CA ARG A 67 -13.45 -0.63 4.28
C ARG A 67 -14.09 -1.67 3.37
N TYR A 68 -15.30 -1.38 2.89
CA TYR A 68 -16.00 -2.20 1.92
C TYR A 68 -15.78 -1.62 0.54
N HIS A 69 -15.34 -2.47 -0.38
CA HIS A 69 -15.08 -2.08 -1.75
C HIS A 69 -16.28 -1.35 -2.40
N GLU A 70 -17.48 -1.90 -2.23
CA GLU A 70 -18.73 -1.29 -2.71
C GLU A 70 -19.02 0.07 -2.06
N GLY A 71 -18.68 0.23 -0.78
CA GLY A 71 -18.96 1.43 -0.01
C GLY A 71 -18.15 2.62 -0.49
N GLY A 72 -16.85 2.42 -0.74
CA GLY A 72 -15.97 3.45 -1.28
C GLY A 72 -16.40 3.91 -2.68
N ALA A 73 -16.66 2.97 -3.59
CA ALA A 73 -17.09 3.27 -4.95
C ALA A 73 -18.45 3.99 -4.96
N LEU A 74 -19.38 3.56 -4.11
CA LEU A 74 -20.69 4.18 -3.96
C LEU A 74 -20.57 5.63 -3.42
N LEU A 75 -19.73 5.88 -2.42
CA LEU A 75 -19.54 7.23 -1.88
C LEU A 75 -18.91 8.18 -2.89
N GLN A 76 -17.87 7.74 -3.63
CA GLN A 76 -17.27 8.55 -4.69
C GLN A 76 -18.28 8.89 -5.79
N MET A 77 -19.12 7.94 -6.17
CA MET A 77 -20.21 8.16 -7.12
C MET A 77 -21.27 9.13 -6.58
N LEU A 78 -21.68 8.98 -5.30
CA LEU A 78 -22.69 9.83 -4.68
C LEU A 78 -22.25 11.30 -4.60
N PHE A 79 -21.00 11.61 -4.28
CA PHE A 79 -20.52 12.99 -4.27
C PHE A 79 -20.65 13.64 -5.65
N ALA A 80 -20.26 12.93 -6.70
CA ALA A 80 -20.40 13.41 -8.07
C ALA A 80 -21.87 13.63 -8.47
N LEU A 81 -22.77 12.71 -8.06
CA LEU A 81 -24.22 12.86 -8.30
C LEU A 81 -24.83 14.03 -7.54
N ILE A 82 -24.43 14.27 -6.29
CA ILE A 82 -24.91 15.43 -5.50
C ILE A 82 -24.57 16.73 -6.21
N ILE A 83 -23.32 16.86 -6.68
CA ILE A 83 -22.87 18.06 -7.40
C ILE A 83 -23.61 18.21 -8.72
N LEU A 84 -23.81 17.13 -9.47
CA LEU A 84 -24.55 17.14 -10.73
C LEU A 84 -26.00 17.59 -10.53
N ILE A 85 -26.72 16.97 -9.58
CA ILE A 85 -28.12 17.29 -9.28
C ILE A 85 -28.25 18.74 -8.78
N ALA A 86 -27.37 19.18 -7.89
CA ALA A 86 -27.37 20.56 -7.41
C ALA A 86 -27.13 21.56 -8.56
N SER A 87 -26.19 21.25 -9.46
CA SER A 87 -25.87 22.06 -10.64
C SER A 87 -27.05 22.12 -11.63
N ASP A 88 -27.69 20.98 -11.91
CA ASP A 88 -28.92 20.91 -12.72
C ASP A 88 -30.05 21.76 -12.10
N CYS A 89 -30.24 21.68 -10.78
CA CYS A 89 -31.21 22.50 -10.07
C CYS A 89 -30.89 24.00 -10.20
N ILE A 90 -29.63 24.40 -10.00
CA ILE A 90 -29.19 25.81 -10.14
C ILE A 90 -29.47 26.32 -11.55
N ILE A 91 -29.03 25.59 -12.58
CA ILE A 91 -29.20 25.98 -13.99
C ILE A 91 -30.68 26.06 -14.37
N TRP A 92 -31.48 25.09 -13.93
CA TRP A 92 -32.92 25.10 -14.19
C TRP A 92 -33.62 26.26 -13.48
N LEU A 93 -33.29 26.55 -12.22
CA LEU A 93 -33.92 27.62 -11.44
C LEU A 93 -33.60 29.00 -11.99
N ILE A 94 -32.37 29.21 -12.49
CA ILE A 94 -31.92 30.48 -13.08
C ILE A 94 -32.48 30.65 -14.50
N GLY A 95 -32.31 29.65 -15.36
CA GLY A 95 -32.63 29.75 -16.79
C GLY A 95 -34.09 29.46 -17.14
N ARG A 96 -34.77 28.61 -16.34
CA ARG A 96 -36.08 28.00 -16.64
C ARG A 96 -36.14 27.35 -18.03
N ASN A 97 -34.99 26.89 -18.52
CA ASN A 97 -34.81 26.28 -19.82
C ASN A 97 -34.15 24.91 -19.64
N GLU A 98 -34.88 23.84 -19.95
CA GLU A 98 -34.37 22.47 -19.83
C GLU A 98 -33.31 22.13 -20.88
N HIS A 99 -33.17 22.91 -21.95
CA HIS A 99 -32.17 22.71 -22.99
C HIS A 99 -30.75 23.14 -22.60
N LEU A 100 -30.59 23.77 -21.44
CA LEU A 100 -29.29 24.22 -20.92
C LEU A 100 -28.68 23.30 -19.86
N LEU A 101 -29.36 22.22 -19.49
CA LEU A 101 -28.92 21.35 -18.40
C LEU A 101 -27.55 20.73 -18.65
N TRP A 102 -27.14 20.55 -19.92
CA TRP A 102 -25.78 20.10 -20.25
C TRP A 102 -24.64 20.95 -19.64
N LEU A 103 -24.89 22.21 -19.27
CA LEU A 103 -23.91 23.07 -18.60
C LEU A 103 -23.51 22.56 -17.20
N SER A 104 -24.34 21.73 -16.55
CA SER A 104 -24.04 21.18 -15.22
C SER A 104 -22.81 20.27 -15.22
N PHE A 105 -22.51 19.67 -16.39
CA PHE A 105 -21.39 18.75 -16.56
C PHE A 105 -20.02 19.42 -16.50
N PHE A 106 -19.92 20.75 -16.63
CA PHE A 106 -18.66 21.46 -16.37
C PHE A 106 -18.23 21.31 -14.90
N SER A 107 -19.17 21.49 -13.97
CA SER A 107 -18.92 21.31 -12.54
C SER A 107 -18.59 19.85 -12.21
N LEU A 108 -19.24 18.90 -12.89
CA LEU A 108 -18.94 17.47 -12.76
C LEU A 108 -17.50 17.14 -13.19
N VAL A 109 -17.10 17.52 -14.41
CA VAL A 109 -15.75 17.20 -14.95
C VAL A 109 -14.67 17.76 -14.04
N TRP A 110 -14.84 18.99 -13.58
CA TRP A 110 -13.89 19.61 -12.66
C TRP A 110 -13.80 18.86 -11.32
N PHE A 111 -14.96 18.53 -10.74
CA PHE A 111 -15.00 17.80 -9.48
C PHE A 111 -14.36 16.41 -9.59
N VAL A 112 -14.79 15.62 -10.58
CA VAL A 112 -14.32 14.25 -10.81
C VAL A 112 -12.82 14.22 -11.12
N GLY A 113 -12.33 15.19 -11.91
CA GLY A 113 -10.90 15.31 -12.22
C GLY A 113 -10.02 15.54 -10.99
N GLY A 114 -10.59 16.00 -9.88
CA GLY A 114 -9.88 16.14 -8.62
C GLY A 114 -10.04 14.94 -7.67
N GLN A 115 -11.05 14.07 -7.83
CA GLN A 115 -11.46 13.11 -6.79
C GLN A 115 -10.33 12.23 -6.28
N PHE A 116 -9.43 11.83 -7.17
CA PHE A 116 -8.28 10.99 -6.82
C PHE A 116 -7.34 11.64 -5.79
N GLN A 117 -7.20 12.97 -5.81
CA GLN A 117 -6.30 13.71 -4.91
C GLN A 117 -6.95 14.03 -3.54
N ASP A 118 -8.23 13.69 -3.35
CA ASP A 118 -8.98 14.04 -2.14
C ASP A 118 -8.98 12.88 -1.15
N GLU A 119 -7.82 12.60 -0.57
CA GLU A 119 -7.60 11.45 0.31
C GLU A 119 -8.43 11.51 1.60
N ASP A 120 -8.68 12.71 2.14
CA ASP A 120 -9.45 12.93 3.37
C ASP A 120 -10.95 13.18 3.14
N LEU A 121 -11.39 13.23 1.87
CA LEU A 121 -12.74 13.66 1.45
C LEU A 121 -13.14 15.08 1.87
N GLU A 122 -12.21 15.87 2.43
CA GLU A 122 -12.47 17.25 2.87
C GLU A 122 -12.97 18.11 1.71
N ARG A 123 -12.32 18.00 0.53
CA ARG A 123 -12.72 18.78 -0.64
C ARG A 123 -14.10 18.34 -1.12
N SER A 124 -14.39 17.05 -1.13
CA SER A 124 -15.68 16.49 -1.53
C SER A 124 -16.82 16.96 -0.64
N VAL A 125 -16.61 16.99 0.67
CA VAL A 125 -17.59 17.47 1.64
C VAL A 125 -17.85 18.97 1.46
N TRP A 126 -16.80 19.79 1.30
CA TRP A 126 -16.94 21.22 1.04
C TRP A 126 -17.67 21.52 -0.26
N TRP A 127 -17.31 20.83 -1.35
CA TRP A 127 -17.94 21.00 -2.65
C TRP A 127 -19.42 20.64 -2.60
N CYS A 128 -19.78 19.47 -2.08
CA CYS A 128 -21.18 19.06 -1.98
C CYS A 128 -21.99 20.04 -1.13
N SER A 129 -21.46 20.47 0.02
CA SER A 129 -22.15 21.41 0.91
C SER A 129 -22.32 22.79 0.28
N GLY A 130 -21.28 23.29 -0.42
CA GLY A 130 -21.33 24.55 -1.15
C GLY A 130 -22.36 24.54 -2.28
N PHE A 131 -22.37 23.49 -3.11
CA PHE A 131 -23.34 23.35 -4.20
C PHE A 131 -24.78 23.20 -3.68
N ILE A 132 -25.00 22.44 -2.60
CA ILE A 132 -26.31 22.35 -1.95
C ILE A 132 -26.75 23.71 -1.42
N LEU A 133 -25.88 24.46 -0.73
CA LEU A 133 -26.19 25.78 -0.19
C LEU A 133 -26.55 26.77 -1.32
N VAL A 134 -25.77 26.81 -2.41
CA VAL A 134 -26.05 27.66 -3.56
C VAL A 134 -27.39 27.27 -4.21
N ALA A 135 -27.67 25.97 -4.37
CA ALA A 135 -28.95 25.51 -4.90
C ALA A 135 -30.13 25.95 -4.02
N LEU A 136 -30.00 25.87 -2.70
CA LEU A 136 -31.02 26.34 -1.75
C LEU A 136 -31.22 27.86 -1.79
N LEU A 137 -30.13 28.64 -1.87
CA LEU A 137 -30.19 30.10 -1.98
C LEU A 137 -30.86 30.53 -3.30
N VAL A 138 -30.49 29.89 -4.41
CA VAL A 138 -31.12 30.13 -5.72
C VAL A 138 -32.60 29.74 -5.68
N TYR A 139 -32.94 28.63 -5.03
CA TYR A 139 -34.33 28.21 -4.85
C TYR A 139 -35.14 29.25 -4.05
N ALA A 140 -34.64 29.67 -2.88
CA ALA A 140 -35.28 30.69 -2.04
C ALA A 140 -35.44 32.02 -2.79
N PHE A 141 -34.40 32.48 -3.50
CA PHE A 141 -34.46 33.70 -4.30
C PHE A 141 -35.48 33.60 -5.44
N SER A 142 -35.55 32.44 -6.11
CA SER A 142 -36.52 32.19 -7.17
C SER A 142 -37.98 32.23 -6.66
N TYR A 143 -38.20 31.76 -5.42
CA TYR A 143 -39.49 31.79 -4.75
C TYR A 143 -39.91 33.22 -4.40
N VAL A 144 -39.03 34.00 -3.78
CA VAL A 144 -39.30 35.38 -3.36
C VAL A 144 -39.58 36.29 -4.57
N ARG A 145 -38.81 36.17 -5.65
CA ARG A 145 -38.88 37.12 -6.77
C ARG A 145 -40.01 36.82 -7.77
N LYS A 146 -40.76 35.71 -7.62
CA LYS A 146 -41.79 35.23 -8.56
C LYS A 146 -41.40 35.41 -10.05
N ARG A 147 -40.11 35.24 -10.38
CA ARG A 147 -39.60 35.48 -11.74
C ARG A 147 -40.22 34.46 -12.69
N ARG A 148 -40.98 34.95 -13.67
CA ARG A 148 -41.67 34.13 -14.71
C ARG A 148 -40.99 34.20 -16.09
N THR A 149 -39.95 35.00 -16.25
CA THR A 149 -39.33 35.25 -17.57
C THR A 149 -38.23 34.23 -17.85
N LYS A 150 -38.38 33.49 -18.95
CA LYS A 150 -37.33 32.59 -19.47
C LYS A 150 -36.15 33.42 -19.98
N VAL A 151 -34.93 32.92 -19.77
CA VAL A 151 -33.74 33.54 -20.36
C VAL A 151 -33.77 33.27 -21.87
N GLU A 152 -33.68 34.32 -22.69
CA GLU A 152 -33.52 34.19 -24.13
C GLU A 152 -32.09 33.73 -24.44
N VAL A 153 -31.99 32.61 -25.16
CA VAL A 153 -30.71 31.97 -25.49
C VAL A 153 -30.68 31.73 -26.99
N LYS A 154 -29.49 31.88 -27.61
CA LYS A 154 -29.30 31.58 -29.03
C LYS A 154 -29.75 30.13 -29.34
N HIS A 155 -30.50 29.96 -30.42
CA HIS A 155 -31.18 28.70 -30.77
C HIS A 155 -30.23 27.49 -30.85
N TRP A 156 -28.96 27.69 -31.24
CA TRP A 156 -27.97 26.61 -31.33
C TRP A 156 -27.52 26.07 -29.96
N LEU A 157 -27.50 26.91 -28.91
CA LEU A 157 -27.12 26.51 -27.53
C LEU A 157 -28.27 25.83 -26.77
N ALA A 158 -29.51 26.04 -27.22
CA ALA A 158 -30.72 25.45 -26.64
C ALA A 158 -31.20 24.22 -27.42
N SER A 159 -30.29 23.52 -28.14
CA SER A 159 -30.64 22.30 -28.85
C SER A 159 -30.86 21.14 -27.86
N PRO A 160 -31.99 20.39 -27.95
CA PRO A 160 -32.23 19.21 -27.11
C PRO A 160 -31.15 18.13 -27.24
N PHE A 161 -30.45 18.08 -28.38
CA PHE A 161 -29.39 17.11 -28.65
C PHE A 161 -28.16 17.31 -27.73
N LEU A 162 -27.85 18.55 -27.36
CA LEU A 162 -26.70 18.86 -26.49
C LEU A 162 -26.85 18.24 -25.10
N ASN A 163 -28.08 18.12 -24.60
CA ASN A 163 -28.39 17.46 -23.32
C ASN A 163 -28.13 15.94 -23.31
N TYR A 164 -27.83 15.33 -24.45
CA TYR A 164 -27.45 13.92 -24.53
C TYR A 164 -26.00 13.77 -24.97
N LEU A 165 -25.56 14.52 -25.99
CA LEU A 165 -24.19 14.44 -26.51
C LEU A 165 -23.15 14.93 -25.48
N PHE A 166 -23.35 16.12 -24.90
CA PHE A 166 -22.34 16.73 -24.03
C PHE A 166 -22.13 15.93 -22.73
N PRO A 167 -23.18 15.43 -22.04
CA PRO A 167 -23.00 14.50 -20.93
C PRO A 167 -22.15 13.28 -21.26
N CYS A 168 -22.40 12.62 -22.41
CA CYS A 168 -21.60 11.48 -22.84
C CYS A 168 -20.13 11.84 -23.02
N LEU A 169 -19.85 12.98 -23.67
CA LEU A 169 -18.48 13.48 -23.86
C LEU A 169 -17.83 13.85 -22.53
N ALA A 170 -18.55 14.55 -21.64
CA ALA A 170 -18.05 14.99 -20.35
C ALA A 170 -17.74 13.82 -19.41
N VAL A 171 -18.61 12.81 -19.36
CA VAL A 171 -18.35 11.56 -18.63
C VAL A 171 -17.16 10.82 -19.25
N GLY A 172 -17.09 10.73 -20.58
CA GLY A 172 -15.94 10.15 -21.29
C GLY A 172 -14.61 10.86 -20.97
N ILE A 173 -14.61 12.19 -20.96
CA ILE A 173 -13.45 13.02 -20.56
C ILE A 173 -13.10 12.75 -19.09
N SER A 174 -14.09 12.66 -18.20
CA SER A 174 -13.85 12.39 -16.78
C SER A 174 -13.19 11.03 -16.56
N VAL A 175 -13.66 10.00 -17.28
CA VAL A 175 -13.05 8.66 -17.29
C VAL A 175 -11.62 8.73 -17.85
N PHE A 176 -11.41 9.44 -18.95
CA PHE A 176 -10.08 9.61 -19.55
C PHE A 176 -9.11 10.34 -18.60
N LEU A 177 -9.56 11.38 -17.89
CA LEU A 177 -8.73 12.10 -16.93
C LEU A 177 -8.37 11.26 -15.70
N LEU A 178 -9.26 10.36 -15.27
CA LEU A 178 -9.01 9.47 -14.14
C LEU A 178 -8.11 8.28 -14.52
N ILE A 179 -8.37 7.62 -15.65
CA ILE A 179 -7.60 6.43 -16.07
C ILE A 179 -6.30 6.82 -16.78
N GLY A 180 -6.33 7.86 -17.62
CA GLY A 180 -5.24 8.20 -18.53
C GLY A 180 -4.03 8.85 -17.88
N ARG A 181 -4.07 9.14 -16.58
CA ARG A 181 -2.92 9.62 -15.82
C ARG A 181 -2.11 8.45 -15.29
N GLU A 182 -0.86 8.35 -15.71
CA GLU A 182 0.08 7.31 -15.26
C GLU A 182 0.22 7.31 -13.73
N GLU A 183 0.25 8.48 -13.10
CA GLU A 183 0.29 8.64 -11.64
C GLU A 183 -0.80 7.85 -10.92
N HIS A 184 -2.06 7.89 -11.40
CA HIS A 184 -3.16 7.19 -10.75
C HIS A 184 -3.01 5.67 -10.89
N GLN A 185 -2.52 5.19 -12.04
CA GLN A 185 -2.28 3.77 -12.29
C GLN A 185 -1.14 3.25 -11.41
N GLU A 186 -0.08 4.03 -11.24
CA GLU A 186 1.03 3.68 -10.36
C GLU A 186 0.59 3.64 -8.89
N VAL A 187 -0.20 4.62 -8.42
CA VAL A 187 -0.76 4.58 -7.05
C VAL A 187 -1.63 3.35 -6.83
N GLU A 188 -2.52 3.01 -7.76
CA GLU A 188 -3.34 1.79 -7.67
C GLU A 188 -2.47 0.52 -7.70
N LYS A 189 -1.43 0.46 -8.54
CA LYS A 189 -0.48 -0.66 -8.59
C LYS A 189 0.24 -0.83 -7.25
N ILE A 190 0.68 0.26 -6.64
CA ILE A 190 1.34 0.28 -5.32
C ILE A 190 0.35 -0.18 -4.24
N CYS A 191 -0.86 0.37 -4.19
CA CYS A 191 -1.86 -0.04 -3.21
C CYS A 191 -2.25 -1.51 -3.35
N ARG A 192 -2.30 -2.04 -4.58
CA ARG A 192 -2.58 -3.45 -4.86
C ARG A 192 -1.48 -4.38 -4.35
N LEU A 193 -0.22 -4.00 -4.57
CA LEU A 193 0.92 -4.74 -4.06
C LEU A 193 0.92 -4.78 -2.53
N ASP A 194 0.70 -3.63 -1.89
CA ASP A 194 0.56 -3.52 -0.44
C ASP A 194 -0.60 -4.38 0.11
N HIS A 195 -1.74 -4.40 -0.59
CA HIS A 195 -2.88 -5.22 -0.22
C HIS A 195 -2.58 -6.73 -0.29
N TRP A 196 -1.91 -7.19 -1.36
CA TRP A 196 -1.49 -8.59 -1.47
C TRP A 196 -0.46 -9.00 -0.40
N ILE A 197 0.40 -8.09 0.04
CA ILE A 197 1.33 -8.34 1.14
C ILE A 197 0.56 -8.54 2.45
N GLU A 198 -0.45 -7.70 2.75
CA GLU A 198 -1.29 -7.89 3.95
C GLU A 198 -2.05 -9.22 3.95
N ASP A 199 -2.54 -9.63 2.78
CA ASP A 199 -3.24 -10.90 2.58
C ASP A 199 -2.30 -12.12 2.48
N LYS A 200 -0.98 -11.89 2.51
CA LYS A 200 0.08 -12.91 2.41
C LYS A 200 0.08 -13.68 1.08
N GLU A 201 -0.27 -12.98 0.01
CA GLU A 201 -0.36 -13.50 -1.37
C GLU A 201 0.96 -13.27 -2.13
N TRP A 202 2.05 -13.88 -1.64
CA TRP A 202 3.42 -13.61 -2.08
C TRP A 202 3.68 -13.93 -3.55
N GLU A 203 3.07 -15.00 -4.07
CA GLU A 203 3.21 -15.42 -5.45
C GLU A 203 2.61 -14.39 -6.41
N LYS A 204 1.49 -13.76 -6.04
CA LYS A 204 0.87 -12.69 -6.86
C LYS A 204 1.77 -11.46 -6.94
N VAL A 205 2.41 -11.11 -5.82
CA VAL A 205 3.40 -10.02 -5.76
C VAL A 205 4.54 -10.29 -6.76
N LEU A 206 5.15 -11.47 -6.68
CA LEU A 206 6.28 -11.85 -7.55
C LEU A 206 5.89 -12.01 -9.03
N GLN A 207 4.66 -12.41 -9.33
CA GLN A 207 4.15 -12.45 -10.71
C GLN A 207 3.94 -11.05 -11.29
N SER A 208 3.63 -10.07 -10.44
CA SER A 208 3.36 -8.70 -10.88
C SER A 208 4.61 -7.81 -10.99
N ILE A 209 5.66 -8.11 -10.21
CA ILE A 209 6.90 -7.35 -10.18
C ILE A 209 7.93 -8.04 -11.08
N ARG A 210 8.28 -7.38 -12.19
CA ARG A 210 9.36 -7.85 -13.05
C ARG A 210 10.72 -7.49 -12.44
N PRO A 211 11.74 -8.35 -12.58
CA PRO A 211 13.09 -8.05 -12.08
C PRO A 211 13.65 -6.72 -12.61
N GLU A 212 13.35 -6.36 -13.86
CA GLU A 212 13.78 -5.11 -14.48
C GLU A 212 13.13 -3.88 -13.84
N ASP A 213 11.84 -3.97 -13.49
CA ASP A 213 11.10 -2.89 -12.83
C ASP A 213 11.62 -2.69 -11.39
N ALA A 214 11.93 -3.79 -10.69
CA ALA A 214 12.50 -3.76 -9.35
C ALA A 214 13.88 -3.09 -9.31
N LYS A 215 14.71 -3.30 -10.33
CA LYS A 215 16.02 -2.63 -10.45
C LYS A 215 15.90 -1.10 -10.55
N GLN A 216 14.78 -0.58 -11.03
CA GLN A 216 14.53 0.86 -11.19
C GLN A 216 13.75 1.46 -10.02
N SER A 217 13.05 0.64 -9.23
CA SER A 217 12.16 1.07 -8.16
C SER A 217 12.49 0.35 -6.85
N LEU A 218 13.11 1.08 -5.91
CA LEU A 218 13.42 0.57 -4.57
C LEU A 218 12.19 -0.01 -3.86
N LEU A 219 11.03 0.61 -4.05
CA LEU A 219 9.76 0.17 -3.50
C LEU A 219 9.34 -1.22 -4.04
N GLN A 220 9.44 -1.44 -5.35
CA GLN A 220 9.16 -2.76 -5.94
C GLN A 220 10.20 -3.80 -5.53
N GLN A 221 11.48 -3.39 -5.42
CA GLN A 221 12.55 -4.25 -4.93
C GLN A 221 12.27 -4.75 -3.51
N HIS A 222 11.89 -3.88 -2.58
CA HIS A 222 11.59 -4.25 -1.20
C HIS A 222 10.50 -5.32 -1.11
N TRP A 223 9.42 -5.17 -1.86
CA TRP A 223 8.36 -6.17 -1.90
C TRP A 223 8.77 -7.47 -2.55
N ALA A 224 9.51 -7.42 -3.65
CA ALA A 224 9.99 -8.63 -4.29
C ALA A 224 10.90 -9.43 -3.34
N LEU A 225 11.81 -8.75 -2.64
CA LEU A 225 12.72 -9.40 -1.69
C LEU A 225 11.96 -9.95 -0.46
N LEU A 226 10.99 -9.20 0.07
CA LEU A 226 10.13 -9.71 1.15
C LEU A 226 9.34 -10.95 0.73
N ALA A 227 8.75 -10.92 -0.47
CA ALA A 227 8.00 -12.05 -1.01
C ALA A 227 8.89 -13.27 -1.27
N LEU A 228 10.10 -13.07 -1.86
CA LEU A 228 11.10 -14.13 -2.03
C LEU A 228 11.47 -14.78 -0.70
N SER A 229 11.63 -13.99 0.37
CA SER A 229 11.90 -14.54 1.70
C SER A 229 10.75 -15.39 2.24
N GLN A 230 9.49 -15.00 1.99
CA GLN A 230 8.35 -15.78 2.47
C GLN A 230 8.16 -17.10 1.73
N ILE A 231 8.56 -17.17 0.46
CA ILE A 231 8.55 -18.43 -0.31
C ILE A 231 9.84 -19.25 -0.16
N GLY A 232 10.88 -18.71 0.50
CA GLY A 232 12.16 -19.37 0.71
C GLY A 232 13.09 -19.39 -0.51
N GLU A 233 12.97 -18.40 -1.40
CA GLU A 233 13.79 -18.26 -2.61
C GLU A 233 14.69 -17.02 -2.57
N LEU A 234 14.85 -16.37 -1.41
CA LEU A 234 15.70 -15.17 -1.30
C LEU A 234 17.16 -15.48 -1.66
N SER A 235 17.69 -16.57 -1.12
CA SER A 235 19.04 -17.08 -1.39
C SER A 235 19.23 -17.65 -2.81
N GLU A 236 18.16 -17.80 -3.58
CA GLU A 236 18.19 -18.35 -4.94
C GLU A 236 18.06 -17.27 -6.03
N ARG A 237 17.34 -16.18 -5.74
CA ARG A 237 16.88 -15.24 -6.77
C ARG A 237 17.07 -13.77 -6.43
N MET A 238 17.55 -13.38 -5.24
CA MET A 238 17.56 -11.97 -4.84
C MET A 238 18.33 -11.07 -5.83
N PHE A 239 19.44 -11.54 -6.39
CA PHE A 239 20.26 -10.72 -7.30
C PHE A 239 19.58 -10.45 -8.64
N ALA A 240 18.58 -11.25 -9.04
CA ALA A 240 17.74 -10.93 -10.19
C ALA A 240 17.02 -9.58 -10.02
N TYR A 241 16.65 -9.22 -8.78
CA TYR A 241 15.93 -7.98 -8.45
C TYR A 241 16.84 -6.79 -8.12
N GLY A 242 18.17 -6.97 -8.25
CA GLY A 242 19.19 -5.92 -8.13
C GLY A 242 19.34 -5.21 -6.78
N PRO A 243 19.34 -5.91 -5.63
CA PRO A 243 19.59 -5.31 -4.32
C PRO A 243 20.93 -4.56 -4.33
N THR A 244 20.98 -3.41 -3.66
CA THR A 244 22.19 -2.56 -3.60
C THR A 244 22.93 -2.71 -2.28
N GLY A 245 22.24 -3.13 -1.21
CA GLY A 245 22.81 -3.33 0.11
C GLY A 245 21.76 -3.88 1.09
N THR A 246 22.10 -3.95 2.38
CA THR A 246 21.15 -4.44 3.41
C THR A 246 19.89 -3.58 3.55
N ASP A 247 19.97 -2.31 3.15
CA ASP A 247 18.81 -1.40 3.13
C ASP A 247 17.76 -1.81 2.08
N SER A 248 18.10 -2.69 1.13
CA SER A 248 17.12 -3.30 0.22
C SER A 248 16.13 -4.24 0.92
N PHE A 249 16.38 -4.66 2.17
CA PHE A 249 15.46 -5.54 2.91
C PHE A 249 14.39 -4.78 3.69
N PHE A 250 14.70 -3.57 4.16
CA PHE A 250 13.80 -2.76 4.99
C PHE A 250 14.18 -1.28 4.94
N TYR A 251 13.23 -0.40 5.24
CA TYR A 251 13.49 1.03 5.31
C TYR A 251 14.07 1.39 6.68
N SER A 252 15.34 1.80 6.75
CA SER A 252 16.03 2.06 8.02
C SER A 252 15.87 3.49 8.57
N MET A 253 15.92 4.50 7.68
CA MET A 253 15.99 5.93 8.07
C MET A 253 15.08 6.81 7.20
N GLU A 254 14.14 6.19 6.50
CA GLU A 254 13.36 6.86 5.46
C GLU A 254 11.91 7.06 5.91
N ASP A 255 11.60 8.30 6.30
CA ASP A 255 10.24 8.69 6.65
C ASP A 255 9.30 8.54 5.44
N GLY A 256 8.07 8.12 5.71
CA GLY A 256 7.02 7.97 4.72
C GLY A 256 6.00 6.91 5.14
N LEU A 257 4.71 7.26 5.08
CA LEU A 257 3.63 6.45 5.63
C LEU A 257 3.67 5.03 5.07
N PHE A 258 3.91 4.94 3.77
CA PHE A 258 4.01 3.70 3.03
C PHE A 258 5.18 2.82 3.46
N ARG A 259 6.33 3.44 3.75
CA ARG A 259 7.58 2.77 4.13
C ARG A 259 7.45 2.16 5.51
N GLU A 260 6.77 2.87 6.42
CA GLU A 260 6.47 2.33 7.76
C GLU A 260 5.48 1.17 7.73
N TYR A 261 4.48 1.19 6.84
CA TYR A 261 3.62 0.03 6.64
C TYR A 261 4.36 -1.15 6.02
N PHE A 262 5.29 -0.91 5.09
CA PHE A 262 6.19 -1.97 4.61
C PHE A 262 6.99 -2.57 5.76
N ASN A 263 7.64 -1.74 6.59
CA ASN A 263 8.42 -2.20 7.74
C ASN A 263 7.56 -3.00 8.73
N THR A 264 6.32 -2.58 8.94
CA THR A 264 5.35 -3.33 9.75
C THR A 264 5.17 -4.76 9.22
N SER A 265 4.95 -4.92 7.91
CA SER A 265 4.82 -6.23 7.27
C SER A 265 6.12 -7.04 7.31
N PHE A 266 7.27 -6.38 7.11
CA PHE A 266 8.60 -7.00 7.22
C PHE A 266 8.83 -7.58 8.62
N TYR A 267 8.62 -6.79 9.68
CA TYR A 267 8.79 -7.24 11.05
C TYR A 267 7.76 -8.32 11.45
N GLU A 268 6.54 -8.25 10.94
CA GLU A 268 5.55 -9.31 11.15
C GLU A 268 6.01 -10.64 10.53
N CYS A 269 6.60 -10.59 9.33
CA CYS A 269 7.15 -11.76 8.66
C CYS A 269 8.36 -12.36 9.40
N LEU A 270 9.14 -11.54 10.09
CA LEU A 270 10.24 -11.95 10.96
C LEU A 270 9.80 -12.39 12.37
N GLY A 271 8.52 -12.26 12.71
CA GLY A 271 8.00 -12.56 14.05
C GLY A 271 8.46 -11.57 15.12
N SER A 272 8.82 -10.34 14.75
CA SER A 272 9.22 -9.26 15.65
C SER A 272 8.02 -8.36 15.97
N ASP A 273 7.20 -8.74 16.94
CA ASP A 273 6.03 -7.95 17.32
C ASP A 273 6.40 -6.57 17.88
N ASN A 274 7.58 -6.42 18.50
CA ASN A 274 8.06 -5.12 18.95
C ASN A 274 8.38 -4.18 17.77
N GLY A 275 8.99 -4.71 16.70
CA GLY A 275 9.21 -3.97 15.46
C GLY A 275 7.90 -3.58 14.78
N VAL A 276 6.92 -4.49 14.76
CA VAL A 276 5.56 -4.23 14.26
C VAL A 276 4.91 -3.07 15.03
N VAL A 277 4.99 -3.09 16.37
CA VAL A 277 4.42 -2.02 17.20
C VAL A 277 5.12 -0.69 16.92
N HIS A 278 6.45 -0.68 16.85
CA HIS A 278 7.22 0.52 16.57
C HIS A 278 6.83 1.16 15.23
N SER A 279 6.92 0.40 14.13
CA SER A 279 6.60 0.90 12.79
C SER A 279 5.13 1.27 12.63
N ALA A 280 4.21 0.54 13.24
CA ALA A 280 2.79 0.92 13.22
C ALA A 280 2.52 2.25 13.93
N PHE A 281 3.25 2.54 15.02
CA PHE A 281 3.19 3.85 15.67
C PHE A 281 3.80 4.96 14.81
N GLN A 282 4.93 4.73 14.15
CA GLN A 282 5.52 5.70 13.22
C GLN A 282 4.60 5.99 12.03
N ALA A 283 3.96 4.95 11.48
CA ALA A 283 2.95 5.12 10.44
C ALA A 283 1.77 5.97 10.95
N ALA A 284 1.28 5.68 12.16
CA ALA A 284 0.18 6.42 12.77
C ALA A 284 0.48 7.92 12.93
N THR A 285 1.67 8.29 13.40
CA THR A 285 2.05 9.71 13.62
C THR A 285 2.16 10.51 12.33
N GLN A 286 2.37 9.84 11.20
CA GLN A 286 2.44 10.46 9.87
C GLN A 286 1.06 10.67 9.23
N THR A 287 0.00 10.08 9.80
CA THR A 287 -1.37 10.34 9.36
C THR A 287 -1.95 11.61 9.96
N ARG A 288 -2.94 12.20 9.30
CA ARG A 288 -3.52 13.50 9.67
C ARG A 288 -4.01 13.58 11.12
N TYR A 289 -4.56 12.48 11.63
CA TYR A 289 -5.13 12.42 12.98
C TYR A 289 -4.17 11.84 14.02
N GLY A 290 -2.91 11.57 13.66
CA GLY A 290 -1.94 10.89 14.53
C GLY A 290 -2.33 9.44 14.85
N MET A 291 -3.26 8.87 14.09
CA MET A 291 -3.74 7.50 14.17
C MET A 291 -4.45 7.12 12.87
N SER A 292 -4.44 5.84 12.55
CA SER A 292 -5.14 5.27 11.39
C SER A 292 -5.84 3.96 11.75
N PHE A 293 -6.87 3.57 11.00
CA PHE A 293 -7.54 2.28 11.19
C PHE A 293 -6.60 1.11 10.94
N ARG A 294 -5.67 1.22 9.98
CA ARG A 294 -4.66 0.20 9.72
C ARG A 294 -3.70 0.06 10.89
N ALA A 295 -3.09 1.16 11.35
CA ALA A 295 -2.18 1.15 12.48
C ALA A 295 -2.86 0.60 13.75
N LEU A 296 -4.09 1.05 14.05
CA LEU A 296 -4.81 0.58 15.23
C LEU A 296 -5.11 -0.93 15.16
N ARG A 297 -5.52 -1.46 13.99
CA ARG A 297 -5.69 -2.91 13.78
C ARG A 297 -4.38 -3.68 13.98
N THR A 298 -3.28 -3.16 13.44
CA THR A 298 -1.96 -3.78 13.57
C THR A 298 -1.51 -3.80 15.02
N LEU A 299 -1.62 -2.66 15.74
CA LEU A 299 -1.29 -2.55 17.16
C LEU A 299 -2.12 -3.52 18.01
N ILE A 300 -3.42 -3.68 17.73
CA ILE A 300 -4.26 -4.67 18.41
C ILE A 300 -3.71 -6.08 18.16
N LYS A 301 -3.49 -6.47 16.89
CA LYS A 301 -2.97 -7.81 16.56
C LYS A 301 -1.63 -8.10 17.25
N ALA A 302 -0.69 -7.16 17.19
CA ALA A 302 0.64 -7.30 17.76
C ALA A 302 0.61 -7.39 19.29
N ASN A 303 -0.18 -6.54 19.96
CA ASN A 303 -0.31 -6.58 21.43
C ASN A 303 -0.99 -7.86 21.92
N ILE A 304 -1.92 -8.45 21.14
CA ILE A 304 -2.47 -9.78 21.44
C ILE A 304 -1.36 -10.84 21.38
N ARG A 305 -0.54 -10.86 20.32
CA ARG A 305 0.59 -11.81 20.20
C ARG A 305 1.66 -11.64 21.27
N LEU A 306 1.90 -10.41 21.73
CA LEU A 306 2.79 -10.10 22.86
C LEU A 306 2.21 -10.50 24.23
N GLY A 307 0.91 -10.82 24.33
CA GLY A 307 0.22 -11.06 25.60
C GLY A 307 -0.17 -9.77 26.36
N ASN A 308 0.01 -8.59 25.74
CA ASN A 308 -0.37 -7.28 26.28
C ASN A 308 -1.89 -7.02 26.12
N THR A 309 -2.69 -7.92 26.69
CA THR A 309 -4.15 -7.95 26.52
C THR A 309 -4.85 -6.67 26.98
N GLU A 310 -4.38 -6.04 28.06
CA GLU A 310 -4.92 -4.76 28.56
C GLU A 310 -4.74 -3.61 27.56
N VAL A 311 -3.58 -3.56 26.89
CA VAL A 311 -3.28 -2.54 25.87
C VAL A 311 -4.13 -2.79 24.62
N ALA A 312 -4.23 -4.05 24.20
CA ALA A 312 -5.08 -4.44 23.08
C ALA A 312 -6.56 -4.06 23.33
N GLU A 313 -7.05 -4.27 24.56
CA GLU A 313 -8.43 -3.92 24.93
C GLU A 313 -8.68 -2.41 24.87
N LYS A 314 -7.73 -1.57 25.31
CA LYS A 314 -7.84 -0.10 25.18
C LYS A 314 -8.00 0.33 23.73
N TYR A 315 -7.21 -0.23 22.81
CA TYR A 315 -7.33 0.05 21.38
C TYR A 315 -8.64 -0.48 20.78
N LEU A 316 -9.10 -1.65 21.25
CA LEU A 316 -10.40 -2.19 20.84
C LEU A 316 -11.57 -1.31 21.26
N VAL A 317 -11.53 -0.74 22.46
CA VAL A 317 -12.54 0.23 22.92
C VAL A 317 -12.58 1.46 21.99
N LEU A 318 -11.43 2.03 21.62
CA LEU A 318 -11.37 3.14 20.66
C LEU A 318 -11.98 2.76 19.30
N LEU A 319 -11.68 1.55 18.83
CA LEU A 319 -12.17 1.06 17.54
C LEU A 319 -13.69 0.77 17.57
N GLN A 320 -14.26 0.38 18.69
CA GLN A 320 -15.71 0.16 18.84
C GLN A 320 -16.56 1.42 18.67
N HIS A 321 -15.95 2.59 18.90
CA HIS A 321 -16.59 3.87 18.67
C HIS A 321 -16.66 4.25 17.18
N SER A 322 -16.25 3.35 16.27
CA SER A 322 -16.47 3.44 14.82
C SER A 322 -17.58 2.49 14.38
N THR A 323 -18.27 2.83 13.28
CA THR A 323 -19.43 2.10 12.74
C THR A 323 -19.01 0.79 12.06
N CYS A 324 -17.92 0.81 11.29
CA CYS A 324 -17.58 -0.31 10.39
C CYS A 324 -16.68 -1.39 11.01
N HIS A 325 -16.12 -1.18 12.21
CA HIS A 325 -15.13 -2.09 12.80
C HIS A 325 -15.62 -2.94 13.97
N ALA A 326 -16.85 -2.73 14.46
CA ALA A 326 -17.38 -3.41 15.63
C ALA A 326 -17.27 -4.96 15.53
N ARG A 327 -17.64 -5.54 14.38
CA ARG A 327 -17.55 -7.00 14.14
C ARG A 327 -16.12 -7.51 14.18
N TRP A 328 -15.18 -6.76 13.60
CA TRP A 328 -13.77 -7.15 13.59
C TRP A 328 -13.15 -7.09 14.99
N GLY A 329 -13.51 -6.06 15.77
CA GLY A 329 -13.07 -5.91 17.16
C GLY A 329 -13.57 -7.05 18.05
N GLU A 330 -14.83 -7.46 17.91
CA GLU A 330 -15.39 -8.60 18.65
C GLU A 330 -14.66 -9.91 18.32
N ALA A 331 -14.27 -10.12 17.06
CA ALA A 331 -13.47 -11.27 16.68
C ALA A 331 -12.08 -11.27 17.34
N GLN A 332 -11.46 -10.10 17.58
CA GLN A 332 -10.19 -10.04 18.30
C GLN A 332 -10.36 -10.29 19.81
N ARG A 333 -11.45 -9.82 20.43
CA ARG A 333 -11.74 -10.14 21.84
C ARG A 333 -11.90 -11.63 22.10
N LYS A 334 -12.51 -12.36 21.16
CA LYS A 334 -12.57 -13.82 21.23
C LYS A 334 -11.18 -14.44 21.27
N LYS A 335 -10.24 -13.97 20.43
CA LYS A 335 -8.85 -14.43 20.47
C LYS A 335 -8.17 -14.16 21.80
N ILE A 336 -8.38 -12.97 22.39
CA ILE A 336 -7.87 -12.64 23.72
C ILE A 336 -8.41 -13.65 24.76
N ALA A 337 -9.72 -13.88 24.77
CA ALA A 337 -10.35 -14.81 25.70
C ALA A 337 -9.84 -16.25 25.53
N ASP A 338 -9.60 -16.70 24.30
CA ASP A 338 -9.04 -18.03 24.00
C ASP A 338 -7.57 -18.12 24.44
N GLN A 339 -6.76 -17.09 24.19
CA GLN A 339 -5.37 -17.03 24.61
C GLN A 339 -5.23 -17.03 26.14
N SER A 340 -6.05 -16.25 26.86
CA SER A 340 -6.04 -16.28 28.34
C SER A 340 -6.43 -17.64 28.93
N ARG A 341 -7.17 -18.49 28.18
CA ARG A 341 -7.44 -19.88 28.57
C ARG A 341 -6.22 -20.78 28.35
N LEU A 342 -5.46 -20.55 27.28
CA LEU A 342 -4.25 -21.29 26.92
C LEU A 342 -3.04 -20.93 27.80
N GLU A 343 -2.86 -19.64 28.12
CA GLU A 343 -1.74 -19.14 28.96
C GLU A 343 -1.82 -19.66 30.42
N LYS A 344 -3.01 -20.02 30.91
CA LYS A 344 -3.14 -20.76 32.18
C LYS A 344 -2.47 -22.14 32.15
N HIS A 345 -2.04 -22.62 30.99
CA HIS A 345 -1.42 -23.95 30.80
C HIS A 345 -0.03 -23.92 30.15
N VAL A 346 0.45 -22.79 29.61
CA VAL A 346 1.76 -22.73 28.91
C VAL A 346 2.47 -21.40 29.22
N SER A 347 3.66 -21.49 29.80
CA SER A 347 4.56 -20.35 30.03
C SER A 347 5.08 -19.79 28.70
N ASN A 348 4.84 -18.49 28.48
CA ASN A 348 5.13 -17.72 27.26
C ASN A 348 6.58 -17.88 26.78
N LYS A 349 6.76 -18.27 25.50
CA LYS A 349 8.05 -18.33 24.78
C LYS A 349 8.26 -17.18 23.80
N SER A 350 7.31 -16.26 23.64
CA SER A 350 7.44 -15.09 22.75
C SER A 350 7.89 -13.86 23.54
N ILE A 351 9.09 -13.90 24.14
CA ILE A 351 9.74 -12.65 24.53
C ILE A 351 10.11 -11.96 23.21
N GLY A 352 9.28 -10.99 22.81
CA GLY A 352 9.31 -10.36 21.49
C GLY A 352 10.73 -10.00 21.06
N ARG A 353 11.13 -10.46 19.88
CA ARG A 353 12.43 -10.16 19.30
C ARG A 353 12.62 -8.64 19.26
N LEU A 354 13.64 -8.14 19.95
CA LEU A 354 13.97 -6.72 19.94
C LEU A 354 14.84 -6.44 18.72
N LEU A 355 14.20 -6.09 17.61
CA LEU A 355 14.85 -5.45 16.47
C LEU A 355 14.63 -3.95 16.65
N GLN A 356 15.65 -3.24 17.13
CA GLN A 356 15.55 -1.82 17.50
C GLN A 356 16.10 -0.89 16.41
N GLY A 357 16.72 -1.43 15.35
CA GLY A 357 17.35 -0.62 14.29
C GLY A 357 18.56 0.19 14.78
N SER A 358 19.07 -0.11 15.98
CA SER A 358 20.20 0.62 16.59
C SER A 358 21.56 0.04 16.20
N ARG A 359 21.56 -1.17 15.64
CA ARG A 359 22.74 -1.87 15.14
C ARG A 359 22.58 -2.13 13.64
N SER A 360 23.67 -2.50 12.99
CA SER A 360 23.58 -2.93 11.59
C SER A 360 22.68 -4.16 11.47
N PHE A 361 21.94 -4.24 10.37
CA PHE A 361 20.99 -5.33 10.10
C PHE A 361 21.57 -6.72 10.33
N VAL A 362 22.78 -6.97 9.82
CA VAL A 362 23.51 -8.24 9.98
C VAL A 362 23.76 -8.58 11.44
N VAL A 363 24.09 -7.60 12.29
CA VAL A 363 24.33 -7.84 13.72
C VAL A 363 23.03 -8.19 14.45
N GLU A 364 21.92 -7.53 14.08
CA GLU A 364 20.61 -7.87 14.65
C GLU A 364 20.16 -9.27 14.22
N MET A 365 20.32 -9.63 12.94
CA MET A 365 19.98 -10.97 12.45
C MET A 365 20.87 -12.05 13.08
N ALA A 366 22.17 -11.80 13.27
CA ALA A 366 23.07 -12.70 13.98
C ALA A 366 22.59 -12.96 15.41
N ALA A 367 22.24 -11.90 16.15
CA ALA A 367 21.71 -12.05 17.51
C ALA A 367 20.39 -12.84 17.53
N VAL A 368 19.51 -12.67 16.55
CA VAL A 368 18.28 -13.46 16.43
C VAL A 368 18.60 -14.93 16.16
N VAL A 369 19.52 -15.22 15.24
CA VAL A 369 19.93 -16.60 14.91
C VAL A 369 20.58 -17.28 16.11
N ASP A 370 21.44 -16.59 16.85
CA ASP A 370 22.09 -17.13 18.06
C ASP A 370 21.06 -17.53 19.13
N HIS A 371 20.01 -16.72 19.33
CA HIS A 371 18.95 -17.01 20.31
C HIS A 371 17.92 -18.00 19.77
N TYR A 372 17.67 -18.02 18.46
CA TYR A 372 16.66 -18.82 17.78
C TYR A 372 17.26 -19.55 16.57
N PRO A 373 18.16 -20.53 16.79
CA PRO A 373 18.89 -21.20 15.70
C PRO A 373 17.99 -22.01 14.76
N GLU A 374 16.74 -22.29 15.17
CA GLU A 374 15.70 -22.92 14.36
C GLU A 374 15.03 -21.98 13.35
N ASP A 375 15.24 -20.67 13.46
CA ASP A 375 14.66 -19.71 12.53
C ASP A 375 15.42 -19.65 11.22
N ARG A 376 14.90 -20.40 10.24
CA ARG A 376 15.45 -20.44 8.88
C ARG A 376 15.42 -19.09 8.17
N LYS A 377 14.40 -18.26 8.43
CA LYS A 377 14.26 -16.96 7.76
C LYS A 377 15.29 -15.97 8.27
N ALA A 378 15.50 -15.91 9.58
CA ALA A 378 16.53 -15.07 10.17
C ALA A 378 17.93 -15.48 9.68
N LEU A 379 18.21 -16.78 9.58
CA LEU A 379 19.46 -17.29 9.03
C LEU A 379 19.64 -16.91 7.55
N GLU A 380 18.60 -17.04 6.74
CA GLU A 380 18.64 -16.66 5.32
C GLU A 380 18.91 -15.15 5.16
N TYR A 381 18.23 -14.29 5.93
CA TYR A 381 18.48 -12.85 5.94
C TYR A 381 19.90 -12.50 6.43
N LEU A 382 20.43 -13.21 7.43
CA LEU A 382 21.80 -13.03 7.89
C LEU A 382 22.81 -13.34 6.78
N LEU A 383 22.71 -14.53 6.18
CA LEU A 383 23.61 -14.97 5.12
C LEU A 383 23.51 -14.07 3.88
N CYS A 384 22.29 -13.76 3.42
CA CYS A 384 22.08 -12.85 2.30
C CYS A 384 22.56 -11.43 2.63
N GLY A 385 22.37 -10.95 3.86
CA GLY A 385 22.89 -9.66 4.32
C GLY A 385 24.43 -9.60 4.29
N LEU A 386 25.11 -10.68 4.66
CA LEU A 386 26.57 -10.78 4.56
C LEU A 386 27.05 -10.77 3.10
N LEU A 387 26.32 -11.43 2.18
CA LEU A 387 26.60 -11.35 0.75
C LEU A 387 26.46 -9.92 0.21
N LEU A 388 25.41 -9.21 0.61
CA LEU A 388 25.21 -7.80 0.24
C LEU A 388 26.28 -6.87 0.83
N GLN A 389 26.80 -7.17 2.01
CA GLN A 389 27.95 -6.45 2.57
C GLN A 389 29.31 -6.88 1.98
N LYS A 390 29.32 -7.89 1.10
CA LYS A 390 30.53 -8.51 0.53
C LYS A 390 31.47 -9.08 1.62
N ASP A 391 30.95 -9.37 2.81
CA ASP A 391 31.72 -9.92 3.94
C ASP A 391 31.75 -11.46 3.86
N LEU A 392 32.58 -11.93 2.93
CA LEU A 392 32.68 -13.36 2.58
C LEU A 392 33.31 -14.21 3.69
N ASP A 393 34.18 -13.64 4.51
CA ASP A 393 34.84 -14.35 5.61
C ASP A 393 33.82 -14.71 6.69
N LYS A 394 32.97 -13.75 7.09
CA LYS A 394 31.86 -14.02 8.02
C LYS A 394 30.79 -14.88 7.40
N PHE A 395 30.48 -14.69 6.11
CA PHE A 395 29.54 -15.56 5.40
C PHE A 395 29.98 -17.03 5.47
N ALA A 396 31.23 -17.32 5.13
CA ALA A 396 31.76 -18.68 5.17
C ALA A 396 31.74 -19.28 6.59
N TYR A 397 32.10 -18.47 7.59
CA TYR A 397 32.03 -18.88 9.00
C TYR A 397 30.60 -19.28 9.42
N VAL A 398 29.62 -18.40 9.18
CA VAL A 398 28.21 -18.65 9.55
C VAL A 398 27.66 -19.82 8.74
N LEU A 399 27.93 -19.90 7.43
CA LEU A 399 27.47 -21.00 6.60
C LEU A 399 28.04 -22.34 7.08
N HIS A 400 29.31 -22.38 7.52
CA HIS A 400 29.94 -23.57 8.09
C HIS A 400 29.31 -23.98 9.42
N GLU A 401 29.07 -23.04 10.32
CA GLU A 401 28.39 -23.29 11.59
C GLU A 401 27.00 -23.91 11.39
N TYR A 402 26.27 -23.45 10.38
CA TYR A 402 24.93 -23.92 10.04
C TYR A 402 24.90 -24.90 8.85
N ALA A 403 26.02 -25.50 8.47
CA ALA A 403 26.15 -26.33 7.27
C ALA A 403 25.15 -27.49 7.23
N PHE A 404 24.81 -28.04 8.42
CA PHE A 404 23.82 -29.12 8.56
C PHE A 404 22.45 -28.79 7.95
N ARG A 405 22.10 -27.50 7.84
CA ARG A 405 20.84 -27.02 7.22
C ARG A 405 20.83 -27.16 5.70
N PHE A 406 22.00 -27.11 5.09
CA PHE A 406 22.16 -27.03 3.63
C PHE A 406 22.68 -28.34 3.02
N MET A 407 22.79 -29.42 3.82
CA MET A 407 23.34 -30.71 3.37
C MET A 407 22.56 -31.35 2.22
N ASN A 408 21.28 -31.02 2.05
CA ASN A 408 20.48 -31.56 0.95
C ASN A 408 20.72 -30.82 -0.38
N ARG A 409 20.86 -29.50 -0.31
CA ARG A 409 21.06 -28.62 -1.46
C ARG A 409 21.53 -27.26 -0.96
N LEU A 410 22.62 -26.77 -1.53
CA LEU A 410 23.09 -25.41 -1.29
C LEU A 410 22.35 -24.45 -2.25
N PRO A 411 21.79 -23.33 -1.74
CA PRO A 411 21.18 -22.31 -2.59
C PRO A 411 22.17 -21.72 -3.59
N ARG A 412 21.67 -21.33 -4.78
CA ARG A 412 22.48 -20.81 -5.88
C ARG A 412 23.45 -19.73 -5.45
N HIS A 413 22.99 -18.69 -4.76
CA HIS A 413 23.88 -17.58 -4.42
C HIS A 413 24.90 -17.94 -3.34
N TYR A 414 24.63 -18.98 -2.55
CA TYR A 414 25.59 -19.49 -1.58
C TYR A 414 26.68 -20.30 -2.27
N GLU A 415 26.33 -21.14 -3.25
CA GLU A 415 27.31 -21.80 -4.13
C GLU A 415 28.18 -20.78 -4.86
N GLU A 416 27.56 -19.75 -5.45
CA GLU A 416 28.26 -18.68 -6.14
C GLU A 416 29.25 -17.97 -5.21
N ALA A 417 28.85 -17.66 -3.97
CA ALA A 417 29.72 -17.03 -2.99
C ALA A 417 30.87 -17.94 -2.51
N LEU A 418 30.59 -19.23 -2.29
CA LEU A 418 31.61 -20.21 -1.91
C LEU A 418 32.71 -20.35 -2.95
N LEU A 419 32.40 -20.26 -4.24
CA LEU A 419 33.41 -20.30 -5.30
C LEU A 419 34.36 -19.10 -5.23
N VAL A 420 33.87 -17.93 -4.81
CA VAL A 420 34.72 -16.76 -4.57
C VAL A 420 35.59 -16.96 -3.32
N VAL A 421 35.03 -17.51 -2.24
CA VAL A 421 35.79 -17.86 -1.02
C VAL A 421 36.89 -18.88 -1.32
N GLY A 422 36.57 -19.89 -2.13
CA GLY A 422 37.47 -20.97 -2.56
C GLY A 422 38.72 -20.49 -3.30
N MET A 423 38.70 -19.29 -3.89
CA MET A 423 39.89 -18.69 -4.49
C MET A 423 40.98 -18.37 -3.45
N LYS A 424 40.59 -18.05 -2.21
CA LYS A 424 41.50 -17.79 -1.09
C LYS A 424 41.68 -19.02 -0.19
N HIS A 425 40.59 -19.77 0.01
CA HIS A 425 40.51 -20.90 0.94
C HIS A 425 39.93 -22.14 0.23
N PRO A 426 40.74 -22.86 -0.58
CA PRO A 426 40.27 -24.01 -1.36
C PRO A 426 39.61 -25.11 -0.51
N GLU A 427 40.02 -25.25 0.76
CA GLU A 427 39.49 -26.19 1.73
C GLU A 427 37.97 -26.09 1.94
N VAL A 428 37.39 -24.90 1.74
CA VAL A 428 35.94 -24.68 1.92
C VAL A 428 35.12 -25.41 0.85
N LEU A 429 35.67 -25.59 -0.35
CA LEU A 429 34.97 -26.27 -1.45
C LEU A 429 34.84 -27.78 -1.21
N GLU A 430 35.76 -28.37 -0.45
CA GLU A 430 35.72 -29.79 -0.08
C GLU A 430 34.58 -30.08 0.91
N VAL A 431 34.25 -29.11 1.78
CA VAL A 431 33.21 -29.25 2.81
C VAL A 431 31.80 -29.22 2.21
N PHE A 432 31.57 -28.36 1.22
CA PHE A 432 30.21 -28.05 0.74
C PHE A 432 29.80 -28.70 -0.58
N SER A 433 30.67 -29.49 -1.22
CA SER A 433 30.37 -30.26 -2.45
C SER A 433 29.62 -29.43 -3.52
N VAL A 434 30.26 -28.37 -4.03
CA VAL A 434 29.70 -27.49 -5.06
C VAL A 434 29.55 -28.22 -6.40
N ASP A 435 28.45 -27.96 -7.13
CA ASP A 435 28.24 -28.54 -8.46
C ASP A 435 29.35 -28.16 -9.46
N LYS A 436 29.85 -29.14 -10.21
CA LYS A 436 30.85 -28.96 -11.27
C LYS A 436 30.38 -27.97 -12.33
N THR A 437 29.08 -27.95 -12.64
CA THR A 437 28.54 -27.00 -13.63
C THR A 437 28.71 -25.54 -13.17
N LYS A 438 28.64 -25.28 -11.85
CA LYS A 438 28.85 -23.96 -11.26
C LYS A 438 30.32 -23.54 -11.31
N ILE A 439 31.24 -24.48 -11.13
CA ILE A 439 32.68 -24.23 -11.27
C ILE A 439 33.00 -23.79 -12.72
N GLU A 440 32.50 -24.52 -13.72
CA GLU A 440 32.70 -24.15 -15.14
C GLU A 440 32.08 -22.79 -15.48
N GLN A 441 30.89 -22.49 -14.93
CA GLN A 441 30.26 -21.17 -15.08
C GLN A 441 31.10 -20.05 -14.45
N PHE A 442 31.71 -20.31 -13.30
CA PHE A 442 32.56 -19.34 -12.61
C PHE A 442 33.86 -19.07 -13.37
N GLU A 443 34.52 -20.11 -13.88
CA GLU A 443 35.70 -19.98 -14.73
C GLU A 443 35.40 -19.16 -16.00
N ARG A 444 34.24 -19.43 -16.63
CA ARG A 444 33.76 -18.65 -17.77
C ARG A 444 33.54 -17.19 -17.40
N PHE A 445 32.84 -16.91 -16.29
CA PHE A 445 32.65 -15.55 -15.78
C PHE A 445 33.99 -14.84 -15.56
N TYR A 446 34.94 -15.49 -14.89
CA TYR A 446 36.25 -14.91 -14.57
C TYR A 446 37.07 -14.60 -15.83
N SER A 447 37.03 -15.48 -16.83
CA SER A 447 37.68 -15.24 -18.13
C SER A 447 37.10 -14.02 -18.86
N MET A 448 35.79 -13.81 -18.78
CA MET A 448 35.13 -12.63 -19.35
C MET A 448 35.42 -11.37 -18.54
N LEU A 449 35.51 -11.48 -17.21
CA LEU A 449 35.82 -10.37 -16.32
C LEU A 449 37.22 -9.79 -16.60
N GLN A 450 38.21 -10.60 -16.97
CA GLN A 450 39.54 -10.14 -17.38
C GLN A 450 39.52 -9.22 -18.61
N LYS A 451 38.51 -9.36 -19.48
CA LYS A 451 38.28 -8.53 -20.67
C LYS A 451 36.97 -7.75 -20.54
N ARG A 452 36.72 -7.17 -19.37
CA ARG A 452 35.46 -6.51 -19.00
C ARG A 452 34.96 -5.51 -20.04
N ASP A 453 35.86 -4.71 -20.63
CA ASP A 453 35.48 -3.68 -21.60
C ASP A 453 34.94 -4.28 -22.92
N GLU A 454 35.46 -5.44 -23.33
CA GLU A 454 35.00 -6.16 -24.53
C GLU A 454 33.68 -6.91 -24.28
N TYR A 455 33.48 -7.43 -23.07
CA TYR A 455 32.36 -8.32 -22.75
C TYR A 455 31.30 -7.72 -21.81
N LYS A 456 31.27 -6.40 -21.62
CA LYS A 456 30.35 -5.73 -20.69
C LYS A 456 28.89 -6.17 -20.85
N TRP A 457 28.35 -6.10 -22.07
CA TRP A 457 26.97 -6.53 -22.38
C TRP A 457 26.75 -8.03 -22.08
N MET A 458 27.73 -8.86 -22.40
CA MET A 458 27.61 -10.31 -22.22
C MET A 458 27.67 -10.70 -20.74
N LEU A 459 28.50 -10.01 -19.94
CA LEU A 459 28.55 -10.17 -18.48
C LEU A 459 27.19 -9.81 -17.85
N GLU A 460 26.60 -8.69 -18.24
CA GLU A 460 25.29 -8.27 -17.73
C GLU A 460 24.17 -9.21 -18.18
N SER A 461 24.16 -9.60 -19.46
CA SER A 461 23.13 -10.48 -20.01
C SER A 461 23.18 -11.92 -19.49
N GLN A 462 24.37 -12.47 -19.21
CA GLN A 462 24.52 -13.87 -18.80
C GLN A 462 24.61 -14.04 -17.28
N PHE A 463 25.14 -13.04 -16.57
CA PHE A 463 25.45 -13.14 -15.14
C PHE A 463 24.85 -12.00 -14.31
N GLY A 464 24.06 -11.10 -14.89
CA GLY A 464 23.49 -9.93 -14.20
C GLY A 464 22.52 -10.25 -13.06
N ASP A 465 22.16 -11.51 -12.85
CA ASP A 465 21.37 -12.03 -11.73
C ASP A 465 22.20 -12.88 -10.75
N SER A 466 23.52 -12.94 -10.92
CA SER A 466 24.43 -13.73 -10.07
C SER A 466 25.08 -12.89 -8.97
N PHE A 467 25.49 -13.57 -7.89
CA PHE A 467 26.33 -12.95 -6.87
C PHE A 467 27.65 -12.44 -7.45
N TRP A 468 28.24 -13.13 -8.43
CA TRP A 468 29.53 -12.73 -9.01
C TRP A 468 29.46 -11.37 -9.68
N PHE A 469 28.39 -11.11 -10.46
CA PHE A 469 28.19 -9.81 -11.07
C PHE A 469 28.02 -8.71 -10.02
N TYR A 470 27.24 -8.97 -8.97
CA TYR A 470 27.12 -8.05 -7.84
C TYR A 470 28.47 -7.80 -7.13
N TYR A 471 29.26 -8.85 -6.91
CA TYR A 471 30.52 -8.72 -6.17
C TYR A 471 31.58 -7.93 -6.97
N TYR A 472 31.72 -8.19 -8.27
CA TYR A 472 32.80 -7.64 -9.10
C TYR A 472 32.42 -6.45 -9.99
N CYS A 473 31.14 -6.31 -10.37
CA CYS A 473 30.73 -5.33 -11.38
C CYS A 473 29.93 -4.14 -10.83
N THR A 474 29.30 -4.27 -9.66
CA THR A 474 28.63 -3.19 -8.93
C THR A 474 29.46 -2.77 -7.72
#